data_AF-A0A7Y8IR38-F1
#
_entry.id   AF-A0A7Y8IR38-F1
#
_cell.length_a   1.000
_cell.length_b   1.000
_cell.length_c   1.000
_cell.angle_alpha   90.00
_cell.angle_beta   90.00
_cell.angle_gamma   90.00
#
_symmetry.space_group_name_H-M   'P 1'
#
loop_
_entity.id
_entity.type
_entity.pdbx_description
1 polymer ?
#
loop_
_entity_poly.entity_id
_entity_poly.type
_entity_poly.pdbx_seq_one_letter_code
_entity_poly.pdbx_strand_id
1 'polypeptide(L)'
;MGGAARLSVPLRLWPHPYEIARLRGVPAGLPQLAVAGPPVALVVGNGEVSLLAPTETVTALAELVEVREPGWRAITLDAVLPLDTVGVLARACAALAEIGVPVTVFASHGTDQLLVPAGQLGRAVAALSQAGFGETPLRREDASPPPGSAAGAGHHPHVGRRLGKR
;
A
#
# COMPACT_ATOMS: atom_id res chain seq x y z
N MET A 1 -18.62 18.71 29.09
CA MET A 1 -17.36 18.60 28.32
C MET A 1 -17.47 17.38 27.42
N GLY A 2 -17.84 17.59 26.15
CA GLY A 2 -17.94 16.49 25.18
C GLY A 2 -16.55 15.90 24.95
N GLY A 3 -16.37 14.62 25.26
CA GLY A 3 -15.15 13.91 24.92
C GLY A 3 -15.00 13.91 23.40
N ALA A 4 -14.00 14.63 22.89
CA ALA A 4 -13.64 14.55 21.49
C ALA A 4 -13.32 13.08 21.20
N ALA A 5 -14.12 12.44 20.34
CA ALA A 5 -13.84 11.10 19.85
C ALA A 5 -12.41 11.12 19.28
N ARG A 6 -11.49 10.36 19.89
CA ARG A 6 -10.14 10.20 19.34
C ARG A 6 -10.31 9.49 18.01
N LEU A 7 -10.13 10.22 16.91
CA LEU A 7 -10.04 9.63 15.58
C LEU A 7 -8.84 8.67 15.57
N SER A 8 -9.12 7.37 15.72
CA SER A 8 -8.15 6.31 15.50
C SER A 8 -8.07 6.08 14.00
N VAL A 9 -6.98 6.54 13.39
CA VAL A 9 -6.71 6.34 11.96
C VAL A 9 -5.96 5.03 11.83
N PRO A 10 -6.51 4.03 11.12
CA PRO A 10 -5.81 2.78 10.87
C PRO A 10 -4.48 2.95 10.14
N LEU A 11 -3.54 2.05 10.41
CA LEU A 11 -2.30 1.89 9.70
C LEU A 11 -2.35 0.61 8.89
N ARG A 12 -1.98 0.69 7.62
CA ARG A 12 -1.72 -0.47 6.77
C ARG A 12 -0.24 -0.52 6.43
N LEU A 13 0.41 -1.64 6.78
CA LEU A 13 1.81 -1.89 6.45
C LEU A 13 1.91 -2.67 5.15
N TRP A 14 2.64 -2.14 4.18
CA TRP A 14 2.91 -2.87 2.94
C TRP A 14 4.07 -3.83 3.14
N PRO A 15 3.95 -5.12 2.75
CA PRO A 15 5.01 -6.11 2.93
C PRO A 15 6.23 -5.83 2.03
N HIS A 16 6.01 -5.16 0.90
CA HIS A 16 7.03 -4.89 -0.10
C HIS A 16 8.15 -3.98 0.45
N PRO A 17 9.42 -4.23 0.07
CA PRO A 17 10.47 -3.22 0.17
C PRO A 17 10.21 -2.11 -0.84
N TYR A 18 10.47 -0.88 -0.42
CA TYR A 18 10.30 0.31 -1.23
C TYR A 18 11.62 0.98 -1.52
N GLU A 19 11.60 1.76 -2.59
CA GLU A 19 12.70 2.63 -2.97
C GLU A 19 12.18 3.97 -3.48
N ILE A 20 13.07 4.94 -3.39
CA ILE A 20 12.88 6.28 -3.95
C ILE A 20 13.89 6.41 -5.08
N ALA A 21 13.44 6.64 -6.31
CA ALA A 21 14.30 6.74 -7.47
C ALA A 21 14.07 8.05 -8.22
N ARG A 22 15.14 8.63 -8.74
CA ARG A 22 15.07 9.71 -9.73
C ARG A 22 15.27 9.11 -11.11
N LEU A 23 14.37 9.44 -12.03
CA LEU A 23 14.35 8.92 -13.40
C LEU A 23 14.89 9.97 -14.39
N ARG A 24 15.53 9.50 -15.45
CA ARG A 24 16.04 10.31 -16.57
C ARG A 24 14.93 10.91 -17.44
N GLY A 25 13.70 10.43 -17.29
CA GLY A 25 12.55 10.86 -18.06
C GLY A 25 11.26 10.22 -17.56
N VAL A 26 10.13 10.72 -18.07
CA VAL A 26 8.80 10.18 -17.74
C VAL A 26 8.65 8.80 -18.39
N PRO A 27 8.39 7.73 -17.63
CA PRO A 27 8.19 6.40 -18.20
C PRO A 27 6.93 6.38 -19.07
N ALA A 28 6.97 5.64 -20.19
CA ALA A 28 5.81 5.45 -21.06
C ALA A 28 4.66 4.68 -20.37
N GLY A 29 4.97 3.95 -19.31
CA GLY A 29 4.02 3.26 -18.45
C GLY A 29 4.70 2.72 -17.21
N LEU A 30 3.91 2.43 -16.18
CA LEU A 30 4.38 1.81 -14.94
C LEU A 30 4.02 0.32 -14.95
N PRO A 31 5.01 -0.59 -14.81
CA PRO A 31 4.75 -2.02 -14.81
C PRO A 31 4.08 -2.46 -13.51
N GLN A 32 3.28 -3.53 -13.60
CA GLN A 32 2.77 -4.27 -12.43
C GLN A 32 1.87 -3.44 -11.49
N LEU A 33 1.13 -2.47 -12.02
CA LEU A 33 0.14 -1.73 -11.25
C LEU A 33 -1.15 -2.53 -11.05
N ALA A 34 -1.65 -2.54 -9.81
CA ALA A 34 -2.97 -3.05 -9.45
C ALA A 34 -3.67 -2.05 -8.51
N VAL A 35 -4.98 -1.86 -8.67
CA VAL A 35 -5.76 -0.91 -7.85
C VAL A 35 -5.72 -1.28 -6.36
N ALA A 36 -5.76 -2.58 -6.05
CA ALA A 36 -5.61 -3.10 -4.68
C ALA A 36 -4.13 -3.37 -4.31
N GLY A 37 -3.19 -2.93 -5.15
CA GLY A 37 -1.76 -3.18 -5.01
C GLY A 37 -1.04 -2.14 -4.14
N PRO A 38 0.27 -2.33 -3.93
CA PRO A 38 1.10 -1.36 -3.23
C PRO A 38 1.05 0.03 -3.89
N PRO A 39 0.99 1.13 -3.11
CA PRO A 39 0.93 2.47 -3.67
C PRO A 39 2.22 2.81 -4.41
N VAL A 40 2.07 3.46 -5.57
CA VAL A 40 3.17 3.99 -6.38
C VAL A 40 2.91 5.47 -6.62
N ALA A 41 3.94 6.29 -6.47
CA ALA A 41 3.88 7.71 -6.79
C ALA A 41 4.92 8.08 -7.83
N LEU A 42 4.47 8.74 -8.90
CA LEU A 42 5.31 9.36 -9.91
C LEU A 42 5.10 10.87 -9.82
N VAL A 43 6.13 11.60 -9.43
CA VAL A 43 6.11 13.06 -9.32
C VAL A 43 6.94 13.63 -10.47
N VAL A 44 6.29 14.43 -11.31
CA VAL A 44 6.93 15.08 -12.47
C VAL A 44 6.84 16.59 -12.27
N GLY A 45 7.97 17.27 -12.38
CA GLY A 45 8.04 18.71 -12.24
C GLY A 45 9.34 19.15 -11.59
N ASN A 46 9.52 20.46 -11.44
CA ASN A 46 10.71 21.04 -10.80
C ASN A 46 12.06 20.55 -11.38
N GLY A 47 12.09 20.20 -12.67
CA GLY A 47 13.29 19.73 -13.35
C GLY A 47 13.64 18.24 -13.13
N GLU A 48 12.77 17.46 -12.49
CA GLU A 48 13.02 16.03 -12.25
C GLU A 48 11.77 15.14 -12.40
N VAL A 49 12.02 13.83 -12.42
CA VAL A 49 11.01 12.78 -12.33
C VAL A 49 11.37 11.90 -11.15
N SER A 50 10.54 11.91 -10.11
CA SER A 50 10.74 11.16 -8.87
C SER A 50 9.72 10.03 -8.77
N LEU A 51 10.20 8.81 -8.50
CA LEU A 51 9.40 7.59 -8.38
C LEU A 51 9.55 7.02 -6.97
N LEU A 52 8.43 6.89 -6.26
CA LEU A 52 8.35 6.11 -5.03
C LEU A 52 7.55 4.86 -5.33
N ALA A 53 8.17 3.69 -5.24
CA ALA A 53 7.54 2.44 -5.63
C ALA A 53 8.19 1.23 -4.93
N PRO A 54 7.54 0.05 -4.99
CA PRO A 54 8.18 -1.21 -4.66
C PRO A 54 9.47 -1.42 -5.46
N THR A 55 10.46 -2.09 -4.85
CA THR A 55 11.74 -2.45 -5.48
C THR A 55 11.57 -3.13 -6.85
N GLU A 56 10.55 -3.98 -7.00
CA GLU A 56 10.25 -4.67 -8.27
C GLU A 56 9.85 -3.69 -9.38
N THR A 57 9.03 -2.69 -9.08
CA THR A 57 8.62 -1.65 -10.03
C THR A 57 9.80 -0.79 -10.45
N VAL A 58 10.65 -0.40 -9.50
CA VAL A 58 11.88 0.37 -9.80
C VAL A 58 12.84 -0.45 -10.65
N THR A 59 12.99 -1.74 -10.34
CA THR A 59 13.86 -2.65 -11.10
C THR A 59 13.36 -2.86 -12.53
N ALA A 60 12.05 -2.96 -12.73
CA ALA A 60 11.46 -3.06 -14.06
C ALA A 60 11.64 -1.79 -14.92
N LEU A 61 11.99 -0.65 -14.29
CA LEU A 61 12.30 0.62 -14.95
C LEU A 61 13.81 0.96 -14.92
N ALA A 62 14.69 -0.02 -14.66
CA ALA A 62 16.12 0.21 -14.44
C ALA A 62 16.81 1.08 -15.51
N GLU A 63 16.43 0.95 -16.78
CA GLU A 63 16.99 1.75 -17.89
C GLU A 63 16.73 3.26 -17.74
N LEU A 64 15.63 3.64 -17.09
CA LEU A 64 15.27 5.02 -16.83
C LEU A 64 15.81 5.53 -15.49
N VAL A 65 16.30 4.66 -14.61
CA VAL A 65 16.77 5.07 -13.27
C VAL A 65 18.11 5.79 -13.39
N GLU A 66 18.16 7.03 -12.91
CA GLU A 66 19.39 7.80 -12.76
C GLU A 66 20.06 7.49 -11.42
N VAL A 67 19.29 7.51 -10.34
CA VAL A 67 19.72 7.16 -8.97
C VAL A 67 18.55 6.55 -8.22
N ARG A 68 18.83 5.62 -7.31
CA ARG A 68 17.84 4.95 -6.45
C ARG A 68 18.35 4.83 -5.02
N GLU A 69 17.44 5.03 -4.08
CA GLU A 69 17.64 4.92 -2.65
C GLU A 69 16.76 3.78 -2.12
N PRO A 70 17.34 2.57 -1.93
CA PRO A 70 16.60 1.42 -1.43
C PRO A 70 16.42 1.48 0.10
N GLY A 71 15.76 0.46 0.64
CA GLY A 71 15.70 0.26 2.10
C GLY A 71 14.60 1.06 2.78
N TRP A 72 13.49 1.32 2.08
CA TRP A 72 12.31 1.97 2.64
C TRP A 72 11.17 0.97 2.85
N ARG A 73 10.22 1.35 3.72
CA ARG A 73 8.95 0.65 3.95
C ARG A 73 7.81 1.65 3.95
N ALA A 74 6.71 1.28 3.30
CA ALA A 74 5.52 2.12 3.20
C ALA A 74 4.46 1.76 4.26
N ILE A 75 3.91 2.80 4.87
CA ILE A 75 2.81 2.77 5.82
C ILE A 75 1.70 3.67 5.25
N THR A 76 0.50 3.13 5.05
CA THR A 76 -0.67 3.94 4.68
C THR A 76 -1.43 4.34 5.93
N LEU A 77 -1.79 5.62 6.02
CA LEU A 77 -2.86 6.07 6.90
C LEU A 77 -4.19 5.65 6.26
N ASP A 78 -4.69 4.47 6.65
CA ASP A 78 -5.79 3.76 6.01
C ASP A 78 -7.15 4.24 6.52
N ALA A 79 -7.41 5.52 6.31
CA ALA A 79 -8.70 6.16 6.48
C ALA A 79 -8.94 7.08 5.29
N VAL A 80 -10.19 7.22 4.84
CA VAL A 80 -10.55 8.26 3.88
C VAL A 80 -10.45 9.60 4.61
N LEU A 81 -9.38 10.35 4.33
CA LEU A 81 -9.16 11.68 4.87
C LEU A 81 -9.67 12.70 3.86
N PRO A 82 -10.73 13.48 4.18
CA PRO A 82 -11.11 14.63 3.38
C PRO A 82 -9.90 15.55 3.12
N LEU A 83 -9.82 16.16 1.94
CA LEU A 83 -8.68 17.02 1.58
C LEU A 83 -8.54 18.28 2.46
N ASP A 84 -9.61 18.67 3.16
CA ASP A 84 -9.63 19.74 4.15
C ASP A 84 -9.27 19.26 5.57
N THR A 85 -8.86 17.99 5.72
CA THR A 85 -8.41 17.44 7.00
C THR A 85 -7.13 18.13 7.45
N VAL A 86 -7.21 18.86 8.56
CA VAL A 86 -6.06 19.52 9.17
C VAL A 86 -5.49 18.69 10.31
N GLY A 87 -4.16 18.60 10.38
CA GLY A 87 -3.43 18.15 11.57
C GLY A 87 -3.18 16.64 11.68
N VAL A 88 -3.87 15.79 10.91
CA VAL A 88 -3.63 14.33 10.92
C VAL A 88 -2.21 14.00 10.46
N LEU A 89 -1.83 14.46 9.27
CA LEU A 89 -0.47 14.25 8.75
C LEU A 89 0.59 14.92 9.63
N ALA A 90 0.32 16.15 10.10
CA ALA A 90 1.24 16.87 10.99
C ALA A 90 1.50 16.10 12.29
N ARG A 91 0.48 15.49 12.89
CA ARG A 91 0.62 14.65 14.09
C ARG A 91 1.44 13.39 13.81
N ALA A 92 1.23 12.73 12.67
CA ALA A 92 2.02 11.57 12.27
C ALA A 92 3.51 11.93 12.07
N CYS A 93 3.79 13.00 11.33
CA CYS A 93 5.15 13.49 11.12
C CYS A 93 5.82 13.93 12.41
N ALA A 94 5.11 14.62 13.32
CA ALA A 94 5.63 15.02 14.61
C ALA A 94 6.06 13.81 15.45
N ALA A 95 5.23 12.77 15.53
CA ALA A 95 5.54 11.55 16.27
C ALA A 95 6.80 10.84 15.75
N LEU A 96 7.01 10.82 14.43
CA LEU A 96 8.22 10.26 13.82
C LEU A 96 9.45 11.15 14.05
N ALA A 97 9.29 12.47 13.95
CA ALA A 97 10.35 13.43 14.17
C ALA A 97 10.87 13.41 15.62
N GLU A 98 9.98 13.29 16.61
CA GLU A 98 10.32 13.20 18.04
C GLU A 98 11.29 12.05 18.36
N ILE A 99 11.23 10.95 17.60
CA ILE A 99 12.11 9.79 17.77
C ILE A 99 13.27 9.75 16.77
N GLY A 100 13.42 10.80 15.95
CA GLY A 100 14.48 10.92 14.94
C GLY A 100 14.33 9.97 13.76
N VAL A 101 13.11 9.52 13.44
CA VAL A 101 12.85 8.70 12.25
C VAL A 101 12.59 9.63 11.06
N PRO A 102 13.43 9.61 10.00
CA PRO A 102 13.14 10.36 8.79
C PRO A 102 11.91 9.77 8.09
N VAL A 103 11.11 10.63 7.48
CA VAL A 103 9.89 10.25 6.76
C VAL A 103 9.79 10.98 5.43
N THR A 104 9.46 10.23 4.38
CA THR A 104 9.04 10.79 3.09
C THR A 104 7.54 10.57 2.95
N VAL A 105 6.80 11.58 2.53
CA VAL A 105 5.34 11.52 2.45
C VAL A 105 4.87 11.75 1.04
N PHE A 106 3.88 10.98 0.60
CA PHE A 106 3.06 11.32 -0.55
C PHE A 106 1.58 11.05 -0.27
N ALA A 107 0.71 11.90 -0.82
CA ALA A 107 -0.73 11.74 -0.69
C ALA A 107 -1.30 11.16 -1.99
N SER A 108 -2.25 10.23 -1.84
CA SER A 108 -3.23 9.92 -2.89
C SER A 108 -4.41 10.89 -2.78
N HIS A 109 -5.49 10.65 -3.54
CA HIS A 109 -6.72 11.42 -3.36
C HIS A 109 -7.33 11.27 -1.95
N GLY A 110 -7.19 10.09 -1.32
CA GLY A 110 -7.92 9.77 -0.09
C GLY A 110 -7.06 9.38 1.11
N THR A 111 -5.77 9.12 0.91
CA THR A 111 -4.89 8.55 1.95
C THR A 111 -3.47 9.07 1.82
N ASP A 112 -2.82 9.25 2.96
CA ASP A 112 -1.39 9.58 3.03
C ASP A 112 -0.54 8.32 3.16
N GLN A 113 0.59 8.32 2.46
CA GLN A 113 1.58 7.26 2.47
C GLN A 113 2.86 7.80 3.13
N LEU A 114 3.29 7.14 4.20
CA LEU A 114 4.52 7.45 4.92
C LEU A 114 5.57 6.39 4.58
N LEU A 115 6.69 6.81 4.01
CA LEU A 115 7.87 5.97 3.81
C LEU A 115 8.88 6.24 4.90
N VAL A 116 9.30 5.17 5.58
CA VAL A 116 10.31 5.21 6.64
C VAL A 116 11.44 4.22 6.31
N PRO A 117 12.67 4.42 6.81
CA PRO A 117 13.74 3.45 6.64
C PRO A 117 13.34 2.08 7.20
N ALA A 118 13.64 1.02 6.46
CA ALA A 118 13.27 -0.35 6.79
C ALA A 118 13.79 -0.77 8.18
N GLY A 119 15.03 -0.40 8.51
CA GLY A 119 15.64 -0.66 9.83
C GLY A 119 14.99 0.09 10.99
N GLN A 120 14.13 1.08 10.71
CA GLN A 120 13.43 1.89 11.71
C GLN A 120 11.92 1.63 11.76
N LEU A 121 11.40 0.71 10.93
CA LEU A 121 9.96 0.45 10.81
C LEU A 121 9.29 0.16 12.15
N GLY A 122 9.86 -0.72 12.99
CA GLY A 122 9.27 -1.05 14.29
C GLY A 122 9.16 0.16 15.22
N ARG A 123 10.18 1.03 15.23
CA ARG A 123 10.17 2.27 16.02
C ARG A 123 9.14 3.25 15.48
N ALA A 124 9.04 3.37 14.16
CA ALA A 124 8.06 4.23 13.49
C ALA A 124 6.61 3.83 13.83
N VAL A 125 6.29 2.54 13.69
CA VAL A 125 4.95 2.00 14.00
C VAL A 125 4.61 2.20 15.47
N ALA A 126 5.56 1.94 16.38
CA ALA A 126 5.34 2.17 17.81
C ALA A 126 5.04 3.65 18.13
N ALA A 127 5.77 4.59 17.53
CA ALA A 127 5.53 6.02 17.71
C ALA A 127 4.17 6.47 17.14
N LEU A 128 3.81 6.00 15.94
CA LEU A 128 2.50 6.27 15.35
C LEU A 128 1.37 5.70 16.23
N SER A 129 1.54 4.49 16.77
CA SER A 129 0.61 3.88 17.72
C SER A 129 0.41 4.72 18.98
N GLN A 130 1.50 5.18 19.59
CA GLN A 130 1.44 6.08 20.76
C GLN A 130 0.77 7.42 20.43
N ALA A 131 0.93 7.91 19.20
CA ALA A 131 0.26 9.12 18.70
C ALA A 131 -1.23 8.91 18.33
N GLY A 132 -1.78 7.71 18.52
CA GLY A 132 -3.20 7.40 18.32
C GLY A 132 -3.54 6.87 16.93
N PHE A 133 -2.57 6.38 16.17
CA PHE A 133 -2.78 5.68 14.90
C PHE A 133 -2.76 4.16 15.14
N GLY A 134 -3.88 3.47 14.96
CA GLY A 134 -3.99 2.05 15.30
C GLY A 134 -3.62 1.13 14.15
N GLU A 135 -3.10 -0.08 14.40
CA GLU A 135 -3.08 -1.12 13.38
C GLU A 135 -4.50 -1.69 13.22
N THR A 136 -5.05 -1.69 12.01
CA THR A 136 -6.21 -2.55 11.72
C THR A 136 -5.68 -3.95 11.44
N PRO A 137 -6.13 -5.00 12.16
CA PRO A 137 -5.84 -6.36 11.75
C PRO A 137 -6.37 -6.54 10.32
N LEU A 138 -5.54 -7.03 9.40
CA LEU A 138 -5.99 -7.44 8.08
C LEU A 138 -7.22 -8.35 8.28
N ARG A 139 -8.41 -7.89 7.87
CA ARG A 139 -9.56 -8.79 7.79
C ARG A 139 -9.19 -9.85 6.77
N ARG A 140 -9.30 -11.13 7.15
CA ARG A 140 -9.00 -12.29 6.30
C ARG A 140 -9.80 -12.33 4.97
N GLU A 141 -10.72 -11.40 4.78
CA GLU A 141 -11.67 -11.33 3.66
C GLU A 141 -11.05 -10.75 2.36
N ASP A 142 -9.91 -10.04 2.44
CA ASP A 142 -9.19 -9.54 1.26
C ASP A 142 -8.18 -10.55 0.67
N ALA A 143 -8.00 -11.70 1.34
CA ALA A 143 -7.27 -12.82 0.77
C ALA A 143 -8.20 -13.56 -0.20
N SER A 144 -8.20 -13.14 -1.47
CA SER A 144 -8.79 -13.94 -2.55
C SER A 144 -8.29 -15.39 -2.41
N PRO A 145 -9.16 -16.41 -2.39
CA PRO A 145 -8.69 -17.79 -2.34
C PRO A 145 -7.87 -18.10 -3.60
N PRO A 146 -6.86 -18.99 -3.51
CA PRO A 146 -6.13 -19.42 -4.69
C PRO A 146 -7.09 -20.11 -5.66
N PRO A 147 -6.99 -19.86 -6.98
CA PRO A 147 -7.81 -20.57 -7.94
C PRO A 147 -7.38 -22.03 -7.97
N GLY A 148 -8.30 -22.94 -7.62
CA GLY A 148 -8.13 -24.37 -7.84
C GLY A 148 -8.09 -25.22 -6.56
N SER A 149 -9.27 -25.51 -6.02
CA SER A 149 -9.53 -26.83 -5.41
C SER A 149 -10.91 -27.28 -5.83
N ALA A 150 -11.01 -27.70 -7.08
CA ALA A 150 -12.04 -28.65 -7.49
C ALA A 150 -11.43 -30.05 -7.34
N ALA A 151 -11.48 -30.60 -6.12
CA ALA A 151 -11.34 -32.04 -5.91
C ALA A 151 -12.76 -32.63 -5.89
N GLY A 152 -13.03 -33.52 -6.85
CA GLY A 152 -14.36 -34.03 -7.14
C GLY A 152 -14.87 -35.09 -6.17
N ALA A 153 -16.15 -35.43 -6.34
CA ALA A 153 -16.67 -36.79 -6.52
C ALA A 153 -18.16 -36.84 -6.13
N GLY A 154 -19.00 -37.17 -7.09
CA GLY A 154 -20.39 -37.56 -6.89
C GLY A 154 -20.81 -38.49 -8.02
N HIS A 155 -20.54 -39.78 -7.85
CA HIS A 155 -20.79 -40.86 -8.81
C HIS A 155 -22.17 -41.49 -8.57
N HIS A 156 -23.09 -41.34 -9.53
CA HIS A 156 -24.16 -42.26 -10.03
C HIS A 156 -25.26 -42.80 -9.06
N PRO A 157 -26.44 -43.32 -9.54
CA PRO A 157 -26.70 -43.97 -10.84
C PRO A 157 -28.05 -43.69 -11.57
N HIS A 158 -28.17 -44.35 -12.73
CA HIS A 158 -29.23 -44.52 -13.73
C HIS A 158 -30.72 -44.52 -13.32
N VAL A 159 -31.61 -44.07 -14.24
CA VAL A 159 -32.68 -44.87 -14.92
C VAL A 159 -33.27 -44.02 -16.07
N GLY A 160 -33.46 -44.64 -17.25
CA GLY A 160 -33.85 -43.96 -18.49
C GLY A 160 -35.34 -43.93 -18.83
N ARG A 161 -35.65 -43.36 -20.01
CA ARG A 161 -36.75 -43.81 -20.87
C ARG A 161 -36.64 -43.29 -22.31
N ARG A 162 -37.04 -44.17 -23.23
CA ARG A 162 -37.21 -44.03 -24.68
C ARG A 162 -38.20 -42.94 -25.09
N LEU A 163 -37.98 -42.36 -26.27
CA LEU A 163 -38.88 -42.26 -27.45
C LEU A 163 -38.06 -41.53 -28.54
N GLY A 164 -38.12 -41.77 -29.85
CA GLY A 164 -39.01 -42.49 -30.73
C GLY A 164 -38.82 -41.89 -32.14
N LYS A 165 -38.65 -42.75 -33.12
CA LYS A 165 -38.40 -42.55 -34.57
C LYS A 165 -39.20 -41.40 -35.23
N ARG A 166 -38.60 -40.74 -36.23
CA ARG A 166 -38.93 -40.88 -37.66
C ARG A 166 -37.75 -40.45 -38.52
#